data_AF-A0AAD3DL81-F1
#
_entry.id   AF-A0AAD3DL81-F1
#
_cell.length_a   1.000
_cell.length_b   1.000
_cell.length_c   1.000
_cell.angle_alpha   90.00
_cell.angle_beta   90.00
_cell.angle_gamma   90.00
#
_symmetry.space_group_name_H-M   'P 1'
#
loop_
_entity.id
_entity.type
_entity.pdbx_description
1 polymer ?
#
loop_
_entity_poly.entity_id
_entity_poly.type
_entity_poly.pdbx_seq_one_letter_code
_entity_poly.pdbx_strand_id
1 'polypeptide(L)'
;MQVSRAFTAARPVRTAAAPVPMQRASVIVQFKRTKMADFNGLSNEELLYKSVTLKRELASVKWLQRTRGIVEMKPGDVNQPQPDPEKVPKGHLNKHLRRQIAQCLTLLRERQIADGVTRREALRMERAAALANGNL
;
A
#
# COMPACT_ATOMS: atom_id res chain seq x y z
N MET A 1 10.99 -65.38 -27.49
CA MET A 1 9.83 -64.93 -28.28
C MET A 1 9.44 -63.55 -27.79
N GLN A 2 9.38 -62.55 -28.70
CA GLN A 2 8.41 -61.44 -28.72
C GLN A 2 8.35 -60.49 -27.49
N VAL A 3 8.26 -59.15 -27.57
CA VAL A 3 8.04 -58.18 -28.64
C VAL A 3 8.61 -56.83 -28.15
N SER A 4 9.01 -55.99 -29.10
CA SER A 4 9.23 -54.55 -28.96
C SER A 4 8.06 -53.79 -28.32
N ARG A 5 8.38 -52.65 -27.68
CA ARG A 5 7.47 -51.48 -27.58
C ARG A 5 8.26 -50.20 -27.36
N ALA A 6 8.37 -49.41 -28.43
CA ALA A 6 8.62 -47.98 -28.34
C ALA A 6 7.33 -47.31 -27.87
N PHE A 7 7.44 -46.39 -26.91
CA PHE A 7 6.41 -45.37 -26.67
C PHE A 7 7.09 -44.02 -26.54
N THR A 8 6.77 -43.18 -27.51
CA THR A 8 7.01 -41.76 -27.59
C THR A 8 6.18 -41.03 -26.52
N ALA A 9 6.81 -40.08 -25.83
CA ALA A 9 6.09 -39.02 -25.14
C ALA A 9 6.93 -37.74 -25.22
N ALA A 10 6.71 -36.99 -26.31
CA ALA A 10 7.20 -35.63 -26.44
C ALA A 10 6.56 -34.76 -25.35
N ARG A 11 7.38 -34.14 -24.50
CA ARG A 11 6.93 -33.09 -23.57
C ARG A 11 6.54 -31.85 -24.38
N PRO A 12 5.34 -31.26 -24.21
CA PRO A 12 5.12 -29.90 -24.64
C PRO A 12 5.90 -28.96 -23.70
N VAL A 13 6.90 -28.27 -24.26
CA VAL A 13 7.56 -27.13 -23.61
C VAL A 13 6.50 -26.03 -23.49
N ARG A 14 6.09 -25.74 -22.26
CA ARG A 14 5.26 -24.56 -21.96
C ARG A 14 6.09 -23.32 -22.30
N THR A 15 5.67 -22.60 -23.33
CA THR A 15 6.10 -21.23 -23.59
C THR A 15 5.76 -20.38 -22.35
N ALA A 16 6.80 -19.97 -21.63
CA ALA A 16 6.68 -19.01 -20.55
C ALA A 16 6.20 -17.68 -21.15
N ALA A 17 4.95 -17.30 -20.86
CA ALA A 17 4.48 -15.95 -21.09
C ALA A 17 5.34 -15.01 -20.26
N ALA A 18 6.03 -14.09 -20.92
CA ALA A 18 6.82 -13.05 -20.26
C ALA A 18 5.91 -12.21 -19.34
N PRO A 19 6.37 -11.84 -18.14
CA PRO A 19 5.62 -10.93 -17.28
C PRO A 19 5.51 -9.58 -17.98
N VAL A 20 4.29 -9.13 -18.25
CA VAL A 20 4.01 -7.74 -18.63
C VAL A 20 4.55 -6.86 -17.51
N PRO A 21 5.50 -5.94 -17.76
CA PRO A 21 5.91 -4.98 -16.77
C PRO A 21 4.71 -4.06 -16.51
N MET A 22 3.93 -4.34 -15.46
CA MET A 22 3.06 -3.35 -14.86
C MET A 22 3.97 -2.18 -14.49
N GLN A 23 3.91 -1.13 -15.30
CA GLN A 23 4.59 0.11 -15.02
C GLN A 23 4.14 0.56 -13.64
N ARG A 24 5.03 0.42 -12.65
CA ARG A 24 4.84 1.02 -11.35
C ARG A 24 4.77 2.52 -11.61
N ALA A 25 3.57 3.07 -11.54
CA ALA A 25 3.35 4.50 -11.58
C ALA A 25 4.12 5.10 -10.39
N SER A 26 5.36 5.52 -10.66
CA SER A 26 6.14 6.35 -9.76
C SER A 26 5.44 7.70 -9.72
N VAL A 27 4.51 7.85 -8.78
CA VAL A 27 3.96 9.16 -8.46
C VAL A 27 5.08 9.94 -7.79
N ILE A 28 5.78 10.69 -8.65
CA ILE A 28 6.80 11.67 -8.31
C ILE A 28 6.24 12.54 -7.19
N VAL A 29 6.95 12.55 -6.05
CA VAL A 29 6.76 13.52 -4.98
C VAL A 29 7.29 14.86 -5.50
N GLN A 30 6.54 15.48 -6.39
CA GLN A 30 6.66 16.90 -6.68
C GLN A 30 5.65 17.62 -5.81
N PHE A 31 6.12 18.70 -5.22
CA PHE A 31 5.56 19.53 -4.16
C PHE A 31 4.25 20.26 -4.56
N LYS A 32 3.31 19.57 -5.20
CA LYS A 32 1.97 20.04 -5.51
C LYS A 32 1.00 19.43 -4.51
N ARG A 33 0.10 20.25 -3.97
CA ARG A 33 -0.97 19.81 -3.07
C ARG A 33 -1.83 18.78 -3.82
N THR A 34 -1.83 17.53 -3.35
CA THR A 34 -2.64 16.48 -3.98
C THR A 34 -4.12 16.83 -3.93
N LYS A 35 -4.75 16.80 -5.10
CA LYS A 35 -6.17 17.04 -5.31
C LYS A 35 -6.90 15.70 -5.40
N MET A 36 -8.21 15.70 -5.20
CA MET A 36 -9.00 14.47 -5.38
C MET A 36 -8.88 13.91 -6.81
N ALA A 37 -8.80 14.79 -7.80
CA ALA A 37 -8.68 14.41 -9.21
C ALA A 37 -7.49 13.47 -9.49
N ASP A 38 -6.42 13.57 -8.71
CA ASP A 38 -5.22 12.73 -8.85
C ASP A 38 -5.49 11.24 -8.53
N PHE A 39 -6.62 10.95 -7.88
CA PHE A 39 -7.02 9.61 -7.45
C PHE A 39 -8.21 9.06 -8.24
N ASN A 40 -8.89 9.87 -9.05
CA ASN A 40 -10.09 9.45 -9.78
C ASN A 40 -9.81 8.35 -10.81
N GLY A 41 -8.61 8.33 -11.40
CA GLY A 41 -8.21 7.31 -12.39
C GLY A 41 -7.82 5.96 -11.79
N LEU A 42 -7.72 5.83 -10.47
CA LEU A 42 -7.31 4.59 -9.81
C LEU A 42 -8.48 3.62 -9.70
N SER A 43 -8.21 2.31 -9.80
CA SER A 43 -9.19 1.27 -9.53
C SER A 43 -9.55 1.20 -8.03
N ASN A 44 -10.64 0.51 -7.66
CA ASN A 44 -11.01 0.35 -6.24
C ASN A 44 -9.92 -0.37 -5.44
N GLU A 45 -9.31 -1.39 -6.03
CA GLU A 45 -8.22 -2.15 -5.40
C GLU A 45 -6.97 -1.29 -5.22
N GLU A 46 -6.64 -0.46 -6.22
CA GLU A 46 -5.53 0.48 -6.15
C GLU A 46 -5.76 1.57 -5.10
N LEU A 47 -6.99 2.10 -4.99
CA LEU A 47 -7.35 3.06 -3.95
C LEU A 47 -7.18 2.46 -2.54
N LEU A 48 -7.61 1.21 -2.36
CA LEU A 48 -7.43 0.48 -1.10
C LEU A 48 -5.96 0.26 -0.80
N TYR A 49 -5.19 -0.28 -1.76
CA TYR A 49 -3.75 -0.50 -1.62
C TYR A 49 -3.02 0.79 -1.26
N LYS A 50 -3.29 1.87 -1.98
CA LYS A 50 -2.69 3.19 -1.74
C LYS A 50 -3.07 3.73 -0.36
N SER A 51 -4.31 3.53 0.09
CA SER A 51 -4.73 3.95 1.44
C SER A 51 -3.96 3.22 2.55
N VAL A 52 -3.65 1.93 2.36
CA VAL A 52 -2.88 1.13 3.32
C VAL A 52 -1.42 1.56 3.32
N THR A 53 -0.82 1.77 2.15
CA THR A 53 0.54 2.28 2.01
C THR A 53 0.70 3.65 2.68
N LEU A 54 -0.22 4.59 2.43
CA LEU A 54 -0.21 5.90 3.07
C LEU A 54 -0.38 5.83 4.60
N LYS A 55 -1.15 4.86 5.12
CA LYS A 55 -1.27 4.63 6.57
C LYS A 55 0.06 4.14 7.17
N ARG A 56 0.79 3.27 6.47
CA ARG A 56 2.12 2.79 6.89
C ARG A 56 3.14 3.92 6.87
N GLU A 57 3.14 4.74 5.83
CA GLU A 57 3.98 5.95 5.74
C GLU A 57 3.66 6.96 6.85
N LEU A 58 2.37 7.16 7.17
CA LEU A 58 2.00 8.02 8.29
C LEU A 58 2.53 7.49 9.63
N ALA A 59 2.55 6.16 9.81
CA ALA A 59 3.10 5.55 11.01
C ALA A 59 4.63 5.72 11.08
N SER A 60 5.35 5.50 9.98
CA SER A 60 6.81 5.69 9.93
C SER A 60 7.22 7.15 10.16
N VAL A 61 6.50 8.09 9.57
CA VAL A 61 6.71 9.54 9.75
C VAL A 61 6.51 9.93 11.21
N LYS A 62 5.43 9.45 11.85
CA LYS A 62 5.20 9.70 13.28
C LYS A 62 6.28 9.07 14.15
N TRP A 63 6.76 7.88 13.79
CA TRP A 63 7.86 7.24 14.50
C TRP A 63 9.13 8.11 14.44
N LEU A 64 9.56 8.49 13.24
CA LEU A 64 10.73 9.34 13.02
C LEU A 64 10.63 10.70 13.71
N GLN A 65 9.43 11.30 13.77
CA GLN A 65 9.21 12.55 14.50
C GLN A 65 9.31 12.38 16.02
N ARG A 66 8.87 11.23 16.56
CA ARG A 66 8.99 10.94 18.00
C ARG A 66 10.42 10.61 18.39
N THR A 67 11.11 9.82 17.57
CA THR A 67 12.50 9.43 17.83
C THR A 67 13.51 10.49 17.38
N ARG A 68 13.05 11.59 16.75
CA ARG A 68 13.89 12.63 16.16
C ARG A 68 14.97 12.06 15.22
N GLY A 69 14.65 10.97 14.52
CA GLY A 69 15.59 10.29 13.61
C GLY A 69 16.61 9.36 14.29
N ILE A 70 16.49 9.12 15.60
CA ILE A 70 17.33 8.16 16.33
C ILE A 70 16.83 6.75 16.03
N VAL A 71 17.63 5.96 15.32
CA VAL A 71 17.29 4.58 14.90
C VAL A 71 17.81 3.55 15.90
N GLU A 72 18.89 3.85 16.62
CA GLU A 72 19.50 2.96 17.61
C GLU A 72 19.81 3.74 18.89
N MET A 73 19.25 3.31 20.03
CA MET A 73 19.71 3.73 21.35
C MET A 73 20.61 2.63 21.89
N LYS A 74 21.93 2.85 21.90
CA LYS A 74 22.85 1.99 22.63
C LYS A 74 22.70 2.28 24.14
N PRO A 75 22.45 1.27 24.98
CA PRO A 75 22.38 1.49 26.43
C PRO A 75 23.77 1.87 26.96
N GLY A 76 23.93 3.10 27.43
CA GLY A 76 25.16 3.59 28.10
C GLY A 76 25.84 4.80 27.44
N ASP A 77 25.45 5.22 26.25
CA ASP A 77 26.02 6.41 25.61
C ASP A 77 25.42 7.70 26.20
N VAL A 78 26.24 8.45 26.94
CA VAL A 78 25.92 9.78 27.51
C VAL A 78 25.82 10.86 26.42
N ASN A 79 26.43 10.62 25.25
CA ASN A 79 26.32 11.48 24.09
C ASN A 79 25.11 11.07 23.25
N GLN A 80 23.95 11.67 23.52
CA GLN A 80 22.83 11.58 22.59
C GLN A 80 23.28 12.14 21.23
N PRO A 81 23.20 11.37 20.13
CA PRO A 81 23.51 11.91 18.81
C PRO A 81 22.58 13.10 18.56
N GLN A 82 23.16 14.25 18.25
CA GLN A 82 22.41 15.46 17.98
C GLN A 82 21.49 15.19 16.78
N PRO A 83 20.17 15.43 16.89
CA PRO A 83 19.23 15.04 15.85
C PRO A 83 19.45 15.87 14.59
N ASP A 84 19.87 15.22 13.50
CA ASP A 84 20.02 15.86 12.21
C ASP A 84 18.66 16.41 11.74
N PRO A 85 18.50 17.74 11.58
CA PRO A 85 17.19 18.34 11.25
C PRO A 85 16.68 17.91 9.87
N GLU A 86 17.55 17.44 8.98
CA GLU A 86 17.20 16.92 7.66
C GLU A 86 16.56 15.52 7.71
N LYS A 87 16.90 14.71 8.72
CA LYS A 87 16.34 13.36 8.88
C LYS A 87 14.95 13.35 9.52
N VAL A 88 14.56 14.43 10.20
CA VAL A 88 13.26 14.53 10.87
C VAL A 88 12.19 15.04 9.90
N PRO A 89 11.15 14.25 9.60
CA PRO A 89 10.09 14.69 8.70
C PRO A 89 9.35 15.92 9.25
N LYS A 90 9.11 16.91 8.39
CA LYS A 90 8.38 18.14 8.76
C LYS A 90 6.93 17.84 9.20
N GLY A 91 6.43 18.61 10.16
CA GLY A 91 5.09 18.42 10.74
C GLY A 91 3.94 18.48 9.72
N HIS A 92 4.06 19.29 8.66
CA HIS A 92 3.05 19.41 7.61
C HIS A 92 2.84 18.10 6.84
N LEU A 93 3.84 17.21 6.80
CA LEU A 93 3.77 15.94 6.07
C LEU A 93 2.63 15.04 6.61
N ASN A 94 2.46 15.01 7.94
CA ASN A 94 1.34 14.29 8.57
C ASN A 94 -0.02 14.80 8.08
N LYS A 95 -0.17 16.11 7.93
CA LYS A 95 -1.42 16.74 7.45
C LYS A 95 -1.69 16.34 6.01
N HIS A 96 -0.66 16.28 5.17
CA HIS A 96 -0.79 15.86 3.78
C HIS A 96 -1.15 14.37 3.66
N LEU A 97 -0.45 13.49 4.37
CA LEU A 97 -0.74 12.05 4.38
C LEU A 97 -2.15 11.74 4.86
N ARG A 98 -2.60 12.35 5.97
CA ARG A 98 -3.99 12.19 6.46
C ARG A 98 -5.02 12.65 5.44
N ARG A 99 -4.75 13.76 4.74
CA ARG A 99 -5.64 14.26 3.69
C ARG A 99 -5.71 13.29 2.51
N GLN A 100 -4.59 12.75 2.07
CA GLN A 100 -4.55 11.77 0.97
C GLN A 100 -5.30 10.49 1.33
N ILE A 101 -5.11 9.98 2.55
CA ILE A 101 -5.87 8.82 3.06
C ILE A 101 -7.37 9.10 3.00
N ALA A 102 -7.80 10.28 3.47
CA ALA A 102 -9.20 10.68 3.43
C ALA A 102 -9.73 10.74 1.99
N GLN A 103 -8.98 11.35 1.05
CA GLN A 103 -9.34 11.43 -0.36
C GLN A 103 -9.57 10.03 -0.97
N CYS A 104 -8.67 9.07 -0.74
CA CYS A 104 -8.84 7.71 -1.24
C CYS A 104 -10.10 7.02 -0.69
N LEU A 105 -10.35 7.15 0.63
CA LEU A 105 -11.50 6.52 1.28
C LEU A 105 -12.83 7.18 0.90
N THR A 106 -12.83 8.50 0.68
CA THR A 106 -14.01 9.22 0.17
C THR A 106 -14.39 8.73 -1.22
N LEU A 107 -13.44 8.61 -2.15
CA LEU A 107 -13.71 8.10 -3.49
C LEU A 107 -14.23 6.66 -3.47
N LEU A 108 -13.66 5.81 -2.62
CA LEU A 108 -14.17 4.45 -2.42
C LEU A 108 -15.61 4.45 -1.93
N ARG A 109 -15.95 5.33 -0.98
CA ARG A 109 -17.31 5.41 -0.47
C ARG A 109 -18.29 5.98 -1.49
N GLU A 110 -17.88 6.97 -2.27
CA GLU A 110 -18.69 7.53 -3.37
C GLU A 110 -19.01 6.46 -4.41
N ARG A 111 -18.03 5.62 -4.78
CA ARG A 111 -18.24 4.49 -5.69
C ARG A 111 -19.18 3.44 -5.12
N GLN A 112 -19.00 3.06 -3.85
CA GLN A 112 -19.96 2.16 -3.17
C GLN A 112 -21.38 2.72 -3.15
N ILE A 113 -21.55 4.04 -2.98
CA ILE A 113 -22.86 4.69 -3.02
C ILE A 113 -23.43 4.62 -4.44
N ALA A 114 -22.62 4.83 -5.47
CA ALA A 114 -23.03 4.70 -6.87
C ALA A 114 -23.46 3.25 -7.20
N ASP A 115 -22.80 2.26 -6.59
CA ASP A 115 -23.15 0.84 -6.72
C ASP A 115 -24.38 0.44 -5.88
N GLY A 116 -24.98 1.38 -5.13
CA GLY A 116 -26.16 1.15 -4.29
C GLY A 116 -25.87 0.49 -2.93
N VAL A 117 -24.60 0.35 -2.54
CA VAL A 117 -24.20 -0.30 -1.28
C VAL A 117 -24.47 0.62 -0.09
N THR A 118 -25.37 0.17 0.78
CA THR A 118 -25.70 0.89 2.01
C THR A 118 -24.54 0.89 3.01
N ARG A 119 -24.53 1.84 3.94
CA ARG A 119 -23.50 1.91 4.99
C ARG A 119 -23.45 0.62 5.82
N ARG A 120 -24.59 0.00 6.10
CA ARG A 120 -24.68 -1.21 6.92
C ARG A 120 -24.06 -2.41 6.21
N GLU A 121 -24.28 -2.53 4.90
CA GLU A 121 -23.67 -3.58 4.07
C GLU A 121 -22.17 -3.39 3.95
N ALA A 122 -21.70 -2.16 3.70
CA ALA A 122 -20.27 -1.85 3.67
C ALA A 122 -19.57 -2.28 4.97
N LEU A 123 -20.14 -1.95 6.12
CA LEU A 123 -19.61 -2.37 7.43
C LEU A 123 -19.64 -3.89 7.62
N ARG A 124 -20.66 -4.61 7.10
CA ARG A 124 -20.70 -6.07 7.15
C ARG A 124 -19.60 -6.68 6.29
N MET A 125 -19.40 -6.17 5.08
CA MET A 125 -18.35 -6.64 4.17
C MET A 125 -16.95 -6.39 4.76
N GLU A 126 -16.71 -5.20 5.33
CA GLU A 126 -15.44 -4.89 6.00
C GLU A 126 -15.16 -5.82 7.18
N ARG A 127 -16.16 -6.11 8.01
CA ARG A 127 -16.02 -7.07 9.12
C ARG A 127 -15.78 -8.49 8.64
N ALA A 128 -16.50 -8.93 7.62
CA ALA A 128 -16.31 -10.26 7.03
C ALA A 128 -14.91 -10.41 6.43
N ALA A 129 -14.42 -9.38 5.73
CA ALA A 129 -13.06 -9.34 5.21
C ALA A 129 -12.00 -9.33 6.34
N ALA A 130 -12.24 -8.63 7.45
CA ALA A 130 -11.33 -8.63 8.59
C ALA A 130 -11.25 -10.03 9.27
N LEU A 131 -12.39 -10.71 9.43
CA LEU A 131 -12.46 -12.08 9.94
C LEU A 131 -11.70 -13.06 9.03
N ALA A 132 -11.93 -12.98 7.72
CA ALA A 132 -11.24 -13.83 6.75
C ALA A 132 -9.71 -13.64 6.76
N ASN A 133 -9.24 -12.42 7.05
CA ASN A 133 -7.82 -12.10 7.15
C ASN A 133 -7.21 -12.38 8.54
N GLY A 134 -7.99 -12.88 9.52
CA GLY A 134 -7.50 -13.18 10.87
C GLY A 134 -7.06 -11.95 11.68
N ASN A 135 -7.56 -10.76 11.33
CA ASN A 135 -7.22 -9.49 12.00
C ASN A 135 -8.20 -9.12 13.14
N LEU A 136 -9.06 -10.07 13.56
CA LEU A 136 -10.08 -9.93 14.59
C LEU A 136 -9.91 -10.97 15.69
#